data_AF-B6QSM2-F1
#
_entry.id   AF-B6QSM2-F1
#
_cell.length_a   1.000
_cell.length_b   1.000
_cell.length_c   1.000
_cell.angle_alpha   90.00
_cell.angle_beta   90.00
_cell.angle_gamma   90.00
#
_symmetry.space_group_name_H-M   'P 1'
#
loop_
_entity.id
_entity.type
_entity.pdbx_description
1 polymer ?
#
loop_
_entity_poly.entity_id
_entity_poly.type
_entity_poly.pdbx_seq_one_letter_code
_entity_poly.pdbx_strand_id
1 'polypeptide(L)'
;MTDHNLFCIITHMISIAFDDEAYDAPKHFSLRHLFALKAKKKPSQIVPWKQEMLDIPVFRRAIKTPQGVETSKDVALSYQQYHGWLVLLGIALGFIYTLTTYCLRRALGNAINSKARE
;
A
#
# COMPACT_ATOMS: atom_id res chain seq x y z
N MET A 1 -6.14 11.49 -13.57
CA MET A 1 -5.77 10.66 -12.40
C MET A 1 -5.73 11.59 -11.21
N THR A 2 -6.85 11.79 -10.51
CA THR A 2 -6.95 12.76 -9.39
C THR A 2 -6.02 12.39 -8.23
N ASP A 3 -5.43 13.39 -7.57
CA ASP A 3 -4.43 13.33 -6.49
C ASP A 3 -4.80 12.50 -5.23
N HIS A 4 -5.98 11.90 -5.22
CA HIS A 4 -6.53 11.14 -4.09
C HIS A 4 -5.90 9.74 -3.94
N ASN A 5 -5.11 9.29 -4.93
CA ASN A 5 -4.45 7.98 -4.90
C ASN A 5 -3.15 7.99 -4.06
N LEU A 6 -2.54 9.16 -3.82
CA LEU A 6 -1.29 9.30 -3.06
C LEU A 6 -1.42 8.94 -1.57
N PHE A 7 -2.64 8.92 -1.02
CA PHE A 7 -2.86 8.52 0.38
C PHE A 7 -3.58 7.17 0.51
N CYS A 8 -3.76 6.46 -0.60
CA CYS A 8 -4.38 5.14 -0.61
C CYS A 8 -3.38 4.07 -0.14
N ILE A 9 -3.50 3.61 1.10
CA ILE A 9 -2.62 2.56 1.64
C ILE A 9 -2.66 1.25 0.82
N ILE A 10 -3.82 0.93 0.22
CA ILE A 10 -3.98 -0.26 -0.64
C ILE A 10 -3.16 -0.10 -1.92
N THR A 11 -3.16 1.09 -2.53
CA THR A 11 -2.33 1.39 -3.70
C THR A 11 -0.85 1.29 -3.39
N HIS A 12 -0.42 1.73 -2.20
CA HIS A 12 0.98 1.62 -1.78
C HIS A 12 1.38 0.15 -1.61
N MET A 13 0.57 -0.63 -0.89
CA MET A 13 0.78 -2.06 -0.70
C MET A 13 0.89 -2.80 -2.04
N ILE A 14 -0.01 -2.51 -2.98
CA ILE A 14 -0.01 -3.13 -4.31
C ILE A 14 1.22 -2.71 -5.14
N SER A 15 1.63 -1.45 -5.03
CA SER A 15 2.79 -0.93 -5.78
C SER A 15 4.09 -1.57 -5.28
N ILE A 16 4.26 -1.70 -3.96
CA ILE A 16 5.42 -2.39 -3.36
C ILE A 16 5.45 -3.85 -3.79
N ALA A 17 4.31 -4.55 -3.67
CA ALA A 17 4.22 -5.94 -4.10
C ALA A 17 4.48 -6.13 -5.61
N PHE A 18 4.17 -5.13 -6.44
CA PHE A 18 4.50 -5.18 -7.86
C PHE A 18 6.00 -5.02 -8.11
N ASP A 19 6.67 -4.12 -7.38
CA ASP A 19 8.12 -3.94 -7.41
C ASP A 19 8.87 -5.21 -6.95
N ASP A 20 8.30 -5.92 -5.98
CA ASP A 20 8.78 -7.22 -5.51
C ASP A 20 8.51 -8.39 -6.48
N GLU A 21 7.92 -8.13 -7.65
CA GLU A 21 7.44 -9.15 -8.59
C GLU A 21 6.54 -10.20 -7.92
N ALA A 22 5.74 -9.80 -6.93
CA ALA A 22 5.07 -10.72 -6.02
C ALA A 22 3.86 -11.46 -6.63
N TYR A 23 3.42 -11.04 -7.82
CA TYR A 23 2.21 -11.52 -8.46
C TYR A 23 2.48 -12.68 -9.42
N ASP A 24 1.65 -13.72 -9.32
CA ASP A 24 1.58 -14.83 -10.27
C ASP A 24 0.83 -14.35 -11.52
N ALA A 25 1.51 -13.46 -12.23
CA ALA A 25 1.03 -12.85 -13.44
C ALA A 25 1.13 -13.88 -14.58
N PRO A 26 0.05 -14.22 -15.31
CA PRO A 26 0.25 -14.55 -16.72
C PRO A 26 1.00 -13.37 -17.37
N LYS A 27 1.69 -13.57 -18.51
CA LYS A 27 2.47 -12.54 -19.25
C LYS A 27 1.79 -11.16 -19.48
N HIS A 28 0.54 -10.98 -19.04
CA HIS A 28 -0.32 -9.83 -19.24
C HIS A 28 -0.85 -9.18 -17.94
N PHE A 29 -0.59 -9.71 -16.73
CA PHE A 29 -1.04 -9.02 -15.51
C PHE A 29 -0.17 -7.81 -15.24
N SER A 30 -0.77 -6.62 -15.40
CA SER A 30 -0.11 -5.33 -15.22
C SER A 30 -0.82 -4.54 -14.13
N LEU A 31 -0.14 -3.54 -13.56
CA LEU A 31 -0.75 -2.58 -12.63
C LEU A 31 -2.08 -2.01 -13.14
N ARG A 32 -2.21 -1.83 -14.47
CA ARG A 32 -3.47 -1.37 -15.09
C ARG A 32 -4.65 -2.29 -14.78
N HIS A 33 -4.45 -3.60 -14.70
CA HIS A 33 -5.50 -4.55 -14.36
C HIS A 33 -5.98 -4.36 -12.93
N LEU A 34 -5.05 -4.15 -11.98
CA LEU A 34 -5.36 -3.87 -10.58
C LEU A 34 -6.14 -2.56 -10.41
N PHE A 35 -5.72 -1.49 -11.10
CA PHE A 35 -6.44 -0.21 -11.05
C PHE A 35 -7.76 -0.21 -11.84
N ALA A 36 -7.95 -1.14 -12.78
CA ALA A 36 -9.20 -1.34 -13.49
C ALA A 36 -10.21 -2.22 -12.73
N LEU A 37 -9.82 -2.80 -11.59
CA LEU A 37 -10.72 -3.61 -10.77
C LEU A 37 -11.88 -2.76 -10.28
N LYS A 38 -13.09 -3.11 -10.74
CA LYS A 38 -14.33 -2.54 -10.22
C LYS A 38 -14.75 -3.29 -8.96
N ALA A 39 -15.31 -2.57 -7.99
CA ALA A 39 -15.94 -3.20 -6.83
C ALA A 39 -17.04 -4.16 -7.31
N LYS A 40 -16.92 -5.44 -6.95
CA LYS A 40 -17.96 -6.45 -7.20
C LYS A 40 -18.85 -6.54 -5.97
N LYS A 41 -20.08 -7.06 -6.11
CA LYS A 41 -20.97 -7.41 -4.97
C LYS A 41 -20.43 -8.54 -4.07
N LYS A 42 -19.14 -8.86 -4.16
CA LYS A 42 -18.46 -9.88 -3.37
C LYS A 42 -17.66 -9.20 -2.24
N PRO A 43 -17.46 -9.87 -1.09
CA PRO A 43 -16.79 -9.27 0.07
C PRO A 43 -15.31 -8.95 -0.19
N SER A 44 -14.69 -9.60 -1.18
CA SER A 44 -13.29 -9.39 -1.55
C SER A 44 -13.05 -9.69 -3.03
N GLN A 45 -11.87 -9.27 -3.52
CA GLN A 45 -11.35 -9.66 -4.83
C GLN A 45 -10.03 -10.40 -4.62
N ILE A 46 -9.87 -11.50 -5.34
CA ILE A 46 -8.65 -12.31 -5.28
C ILE A 46 -7.59 -11.64 -6.15
N VAL A 47 -6.39 -11.54 -5.62
CA VAL A 47 -5.19 -11.08 -6.31
C VAL A 47 -4.28 -12.30 -6.51
N PRO A 48 -3.73 -12.53 -7.71
CA PRO A 48 -2.93 -13.72 -7.99
C PRO A 48 -1.51 -13.52 -7.42
N TRP A 49 -1.26 -13.98 -6.21
CA TRP A 49 0.07 -13.95 -5.59
C TRP A 49 0.85 -15.21 -5.96
N LYS A 50 2.17 -15.07 -6.16
CA LYS A 50 3.07 -16.24 -6.24
C LYS A 50 3.07 -16.98 -4.91
N GLN A 51 3.15 -18.30 -4.93
CA GLN A 51 3.08 -19.12 -3.72
C GLN A 51 4.22 -18.78 -2.74
N GLU A 52 5.43 -18.60 -3.26
CA GLU A 52 6.62 -18.24 -2.49
C GLU A 52 6.55 -16.84 -1.84
N MET A 53 5.61 -15.99 -2.27
CA MET A 53 5.45 -14.62 -1.76
C MET A 53 4.41 -14.52 -0.64
N LEU A 54 3.65 -15.59 -0.38
CA LEU A 54 2.56 -15.56 0.61
C LEU A 54 3.07 -15.37 2.04
N ASP A 55 4.27 -15.85 2.34
CA ASP A 55 4.91 -15.73 3.66
C ASP A 55 5.84 -14.52 3.77
N ILE A 56 6.04 -13.77 2.68
CA ILE A 56 6.90 -12.58 2.65
C ILE A 56 6.06 -11.34 3.01
N PRO A 57 6.38 -10.60 4.08
CA PRO A 57 5.65 -9.40 4.42
C PRO A 57 5.77 -8.35 3.32
N VAL A 58 4.69 -7.64 2.98
CA VAL A 58 4.77 -6.54 1.98
C VAL A 58 5.54 -5.34 2.52
N PHE A 59 5.27 -4.94 3.77
CA PHE A 59 6.00 -3.86 4.43
C PHE A 59 7.18 -4.45 5.19
N ARG A 60 8.40 -4.24 4.69
CA ARG A 60 9.64 -4.77 5.26
C ARG A 60 10.56 -3.66 5.74
N ARG A 61 11.43 -3.99 6.68
CA ARG A 61 12.36 -3.03 7.27
C ARG A 61 13.42 -2.59 6.27
N ALA A 62 13.79 -1.32 6.33
CA ALA A 62 15.03 -0.85 5.72
C ALA A 62 16.24 -1.38 6.51
N ILE A 63 17.20 -1.97 5.82
CA ILE A 63 18.47 -2.47 6.35
C ILE A 63 19.62 -1.66 5.77
N LYS A 64 20.62 -1.36 6.59
CA LYS A 64 21.86 -0.71 6.12
C LYS A 64 22.76 -1.78 5.52
N THR A 65 23.21 -1.57 4.29
CA THR A 65 24.20 -2.38 3.59
C THR A 65 25.44 -1.52 3.32
N PRO A 66 26.61 -2.13 3.02
CA PRO A 66 27.79 -1.37 2.61
C PRO A 66 27.54 -0.46 1.39
N GLN A 67 26.56 -0.80 0.55
CA GLN A 67 26.18 -0.09 -0.67
C GLN A 67 25.09 0.98 -0.42
N GLY A 68 24.49 1.03 0.77
CA GLY A 68 23.48 2.01 1.10
C GLY A 68 22.38 1.47 2.01
N VAL A 69 21.13 1.69 1.62
CA VAL A 69 19.95 1.21 2.35
C VAL A 69 19.13 0.36 1.40
N GLU A 70 18.82 -0.85 1.83
CA GLU A 70 18.03 -1.82 1.06
C GLU A 70 16.80 -2.26 1.86
N THR A 71 15.79 -2.78 1.18
CA THR A 71 14.64 -3.41 1.83
C THR A 71 15.02 -4.82 2.28
N SER A 72 14.70 -5.17 3.52
CA SER A 72 14.89 -6.53 4.03
C SER A 72 14.11 -7.54 3.18
N LYS A 73 14.65 -8.76 3.05
CA LYS A 73 14.02 -9.84 2.28
C LYS A 73 12.76 -10.37 2.93
N ASP A 74 12.75 -10.47 4.26
CA ASP A 74 11.73 -11.21 5.02
C ASP A 74 11.34 -10.52 6.34
N VAL A 75 12.12 -9.55 6.83
CA VAL A 75 11.86 -8.93 8.13
C VAL A 75 10.77 -7.87 8.00
N ALA A 76 9.60 -8.18 8.56
CA ALA A 76 8.46 -7.29 8.63
C ALA A 76 8.80 -5.95 9.31
N LEU A 77 8.26 -4.85 8.78
CA LEU A 77 8.23 -3.57 9.44
C LEU A 77 7.25 -3.64 10.61
N SER A 78 7.72 -3.35 11.84
CA SER A 78 6.83 -3.42 12.99
C SER A 78 5.79 -2.31 12.95
N TYR A 79 4.62 -2.56 13.52
CA TYR A 79 3.56 -1.55 13.61
C TYR A 79 4.05 -0.29 14.34
N GLN A 80 4.84 -0.43 15.40
CA GLN A 80 5.38 0.71 16.14
C GLN A 80 6.28 1.59 15.27
N GLN A 81 7.15 0.97 14.46
CA GLN A 81 8.01 1.71 13.53
C GLN A 81 7.15 2.43 12.49
N TYR A 82 6.25 1.70 11.83
CA TYR A 82 5.33 2.28 10.84
C TYR A 82 4.49 3.42 11.41
N HIS A 83 3.91 3.25 12.60
CA HIS A 83 3.14 4.28 13.27
C HIS A 83 3.99 5.51 13.60
N GLY A 84 5.22 5.32 14.09
CA GLY A 84 6.17 6.41 14.31
C GLY A 84 6.43 7.22 13.04
N TRP A 85 6.63 6.53 11.89
CA TRP A 85 6.80 7.21 10.60
C TRP A 85 5.56 8.00 10.17
N LEU A 86 4.35 7.48 10.39
CA LEU A 86 3.13 8.22 10.08
C LEU A 86 2.96 9.48 10.94
N VAL A 87 3.29 9.39 12.23
CA VAL A 87 3.26 10.54 13.14
C VAL A 87 4.21 11.63 12.64
N LEU A 88 5.45 11.26 12.32
CA LEU A 88 6.45 12.19 11.78
C LEU A 88 6.01 12.81 10.45
N LEU A 89 5.40 12.01 9.56
CA LEU A 89 4.84 12.49 8.30
C LEU A 89 3.72 13.52 8.55
N GLY A 90 2.81 13.25 9.48
CA GLY A 90 1.74 14.19 9.84
C GLY A 90 2.28 15.52 10.35
N ILE A 91 3.32 15.48 11.21
CA ILE A 91 4.00 16.68 11.72
C ILE A 91 4.66 17.45 10.57
N ALA A 92 5.40 16.77 9.70
CA ALA A 92 6.07 17.41 8.55
C ALA A 92 5.10 18.08 7.58
N LEU A 93 3.89 17.52 7.43
CA LEU A 93 2.81 18.09 6.62
C LEU A 93 1.99 19.17 7.34
N GLY A 94 2.30 19.47 8.61
CA GLY A 94 1.60 20.49 9.40
C GLY A 94 0.20 20.07 9.86
N PHE A 95 -0.08 18.77 10.00
CA PHE A 95 -1.38 18.32 10.48
C PHE A 95 -1.56 18.59 11.97
N ILE A 96 -2.70 19.18 12.31
CA ILE A 96 -3.10 19.48 13.70
C ILE A 96 -3.34 18.19 14.49
N TYR A 97 -3.87 17.16 13.82
CA TYR A 97 -4.14 15.85 14.42
C TYR A 97 -3.15 14.81 13.94
N THR A 98 -2.83 13.86 14.80
CA THR A 98 -1.94 12.74 14.49
C THR A 98 -2.44 11.98 13.27
N LEU A 99 -1.58 11.89 12.25
CA LEU A 99 -1.83 11.05 11.09
C LEU A 99 -1.74 9.58 11.50
N THR A 100 -2.80 8.82 11.24
CA THR A 100 -2.85 7.37 11.51
C THR A 100 -3.14 6.57 10.24
N THR A 101 -2.89 5.27 10.29
CA THR A 101 -3.28 4.33 9.23
C THR A 101 -4.77 4.40 8.93
N TYR A 102 -5.59 4.64 9.96
CA TYR A 102 -7.03 4.79 9.80
C TYR A 102 -7.38 6.03 8.98
N CYS A 103 -6.68 7.15 9.19
CA CYS A 103 -6.84 8.37 8.40
C CYS A 103 -6.58 8.10 6.92
N LEU A 104 -5.49 7.40 6.58
CA LEU A 104 -5.16 7.02 5.20
C LEU A 104 -6.24 6.14 4.56
N ARG A 105 -6.72 5.13 5.31
CA ARG A 105 -7.80 4.25 4.83
C ARG A 105 -9.12 4.99 4.60
N ARG A 106 -9.50 5.91 5.50
CA ARG A 106 -10.76 6.66 5.40
C ARG A 106 -10.72 7.80 4.40
N ALA A 107 -9.57 8.46 4.23
CA ALA A 107 -9.40 9.51 3.23
C ALA A 107 -9.77 8.99 1.83
N LEU A 108 -9.24 7.81 1.45
CA LEU A 108 -9.63 7.14 0.21
C LEU A 108 -11.12 6.80 0.16
N GLY A 109 -11.66 6.18 1.22
CA GLY A 109 -13.07 5.79 1.26
C GLY A 109 -14.02 6.99 1.11
N ASN A 110 -13.69 8.12 1.73
CA ASN A 110 -14.47 9.36 1.63
C ASN A 110 -14.34 9.99 0.22
N ALA A 111 -13.17 9.94 -0.39
CA ALA A 111 -12.96 10.38 -1.77
C ALA A 111 -13.79 9.58 -2.78
N ILE A 112 -13.90 8.26 -2.58
CA ILE A 112 -14.73 7.39 -3.42
C ILE A 112 -16.21 7.70 -3.17
N ASN A 113 -16.64 7.81 -1.91
CA ASN A 113 -18.04 8.05 -1.56
C ASN A 113 -18.56 9.43 -2.01
N SER A 114 -17.72 10.47 -1.96
CA SER A 114 -18.11 11.81 -2.45
C SER A 114 -18.37 11.79 -3.96
N LYS A 115 -17.52 11.13 -4.73
CA LYS A 115 -17.69 10.98 -6.19
C LYS A 115 -18.82 10.03 -6.60
N ALA A 116 -19.23 9.10 -5.75
CA ALA A 116 -20.34 8.19 -6.02
C ALA A 116 -21.73 8.81 -5.74
N ARG A 117 -21.77 10.03 -5.18
CA ARG A 117 -23.00 10.77 -4.88
C ARG A 117 -23.34 11.85 -5.91
N GLU A 118 -22.49 12.03 -6.92
CA GLU A 118 -22.72 12.83 -8.13
C GLU A 118 -23.20 11.90 -9.27
#